data_AF-G5NET2-F1
#
_entry.id   AF-G5NET2-F1
#
_cell.length_a   1.000
_cell.length_b   1.000
_cell.length_c   1.000
_cell.angle_alpha   90.00
_cell.angle_beta   90.00
_cell.angle_gamma   90.00
#
_symmetry.space_group_name_H-M   'P 1'
#
loop_
_entity.id
_entity.type
_entity.pdbx_description
1 polymer ?
#
loop_
_entity_poly.entity_id
_entity_poly.type
_entity_poly.pdbx_seq_one_letter_code
_entity_poly.pdbx_strand_id
1 'polypeptide(L)'
;MAIDTPGEYLENRCLYSALLTSACEADVIALVLNADAQWSPFSPGFTAPMNRPTIGLVTKADLAEPQRISLVVEWLTQAGARQIFITSALNNSGLDAVLDFLNSKEPLCLTK
;
A
#
# COMPACT_ATOMS: atom_id res chain seq x y z
N MET A 1 -5.50 11.93 -8.76
CA MET A 1 -6.49 12.09 -7.68
C MET A 1 -6.26 10.98 -6.66
N ALA A 2 -6.33 11.26 -5.37
CA ALA A 2 -6.18 10.25 -4.32
C ALA A 2 -7.54 9.95 -3.69
N ILE A 3 -7.82 8.67 -3.43
CA ILE A 3 -9.01 8.21 -2.70
C ILE A 3 -8.53 7.81 -1.31
N ASP A 4 -9.00 8.50 -0.28
CA ASP A 4 -8.67 8.18 1.11
C ASP A 4 -9.76 7.28 1.69
N THR A 5 -9.42 6.03 1.98
CA THR A 5 -10.33 5.06 2.59
C THR A 5 -10.17 5.12 4.11
N PRO A 6 -11.22 5.42 4.89
CA PRO A 6 -11.13 5.42 6.34
C PRO A 6 -10.66 4.06 6.88
N GLY A 7 -9.78 4.07 7.89
CA GLY A 7 -9.21 2.84 8.46
C GLY A 7 -10.25 1.86 9.00
N GLU A 8 -11.39 2.37 9.48
CA GLU A 8 -12.53 1.59 9.96
C GLU A 8 -13.08 0.59 8.91
N TYR A 9 -12.83 0.83 7.62
CA TYR A 9 -13.27 -0.05 6.54
C TYR A 9 -12.53 -1.39 6.53
N LEU A 10 -11.31 -1.41 7.09
CA LEU A 10 -10.52 -2.63 7.30
C LEU A 10 -10.97 -3.40 8.54
N GLU A 11 -11.44 -2.70 9.57
CA GLU A 11 -11.81 -3.27 10.86
C GLU A 11 -13.25 -3.80 10.89
N ASN A 12 -14.15 -3.16 10.13
CA ASN A 12 -15.56 -3.51 10.07
C ASN A 12 -15.92 -4.23 8.76
N ARG A 13 -16.26 -5.53 8.87
CA ARG A 13 -16.67 -6.36 7.74
C ARG A 13 -17.84 -5.77 6.93
N CYS A 14 -18.74 -5.02 7.57
CA CYS A 14 -19.87 -4.39 6.88
C CYS A 14 -19.45 -3.30 5.89
N LEU A 15 -18.25 -2.73 6.06
CA LEU A 15 -17.70 -1.67 5.21
C LEU A 15 -16.77 -2.20 4.11
N TYR A 16 -16.51 -3.51 4.08
CA TYR A 16 -15.60 -4.11 3.10
C TYR A 16 -16.09 -3.91 1.65
N SER A 17 -17.40 -3.92 1.42
CA SER A 17 -17.98 -3.64 0.09
C SER A 17 -17.69 -2.22 -0.39
N ALA A 18 -17.68 -1.24 0.51
CA ALA A 18 -17.33 0.13 0.19
C ALA A 18 -15.84 0.23 -0.20
N LEU A 19 -14.97 -0.50 0.50
CA LEU A 19 -13.55 -0.57 0.15
C LEU A 19 -13.30 -1.21 -1.23
N LEU A 20 -14.01 -2.30 -1.56
CA LEU A 20 -13.96 -2.90 -2.90
C LEU A 20 -14.47 -1.93 -3.98
N THR A 21 -15.54 -1.19 -3.69
CA THR A 21 -16.13 -0.23 -4.63
C THR A 21 -15.16 0.91 -4.91
N SER A 22 -14.54 1.49 -3.88
CA SER A 22 -13.51 2.52 -4.04
C SER A 22 -12.29 2.01 -4.82
N ALA A 23 -11.88 0.76 -4.60
CA ALA A 23 -10.79 0.13 -5.35
C ALA A 23 -11.12 -0.03 -6.84
N CYS A 24 -12.39 -0.20 -7.22
CA CYS A 24 -12.80 -0.26 -8.62
C CYS A 24 -12.55 1.04 -9.39
N GLU A 25 -12.46 2.19 -8.72
CA GLU A 25 -12.17 3.48 -9.37
C GLU A 25 -10.68 3.83 -9.38
N ALA A 26 -9.85 3.05 -8.69
CA ALA A 26 -8.43 3.32 -8.54
C ALA A 26 -7.57 2.69 -9.65
N ASP A 27 -6.56 3.43 -10.11
CA ASP A 27 -5.53 2.92 -11.02
C ASP A 27 -4.45 2.10 -10.29
N VAL A 28 -4.23 2.39 -9.01
CA VAL A 28 -3.28 1.75 -8.10
C VAL A 28 -3.86 1.75 -6.70
N ILE A 29 -3.63 0.68 -5.96
CA ILE A 29 -3.89 0.60 -4.52
C ILE A 29 -2.57 0.70 -3.78
N ALA A 30 -2.54 1.54 -2.74
CA ALA A 30 -1.39 1.66 -1.85
C ALA A 30 -1.74 1.10 -0.47
N LEU A 31 -1.07 0.03 -0.07
CA LEU A 31 -1.14 -0.49 1.30
C LEU A 31 -0.08 0.22 2.14
N VAL A 32 -0.48 0.92 3.18
CA VAL A 32 0.42 1.74 3.99
C VAL A 32 0.53 1.17 5.40
N LEU A 33 1.76 0.92 5.86
CA LEU A 33 2.05 0.54 7.24
C LEU A 33 3.18 1.38 7.82
N ASN A 34 3.14 1.60 9.13
CA ASN A 34 4.26 2.15 9.88
C ASN A 34 5.38 1.09 9.97
N ALA A 35 6.63 1.53 9.86
CA ALA A 35 7.80 0.68 10.01
C ALA A 35 7.83 -0.02 11.37
N ASP A 36 7.35 0.60 12.45
CA ASP A 36 7.30 0.00 13.78
C ASP A 36 6.02 -0.79 14.08
N ALA A 37 5.10 -0.94 13.11
CA ALA A 37 3.75 -1.46 13.36
C ALA A 37 3.75 -2.82 14.09
N GLN A 38 2.99 -2.92 15.19
CA GLN A 38 2.93 -4.14 16.02
C GLN A 38 2.20 -5.30 15.36
N TRP A 39 1.30 -5.00 14.42
CA TRP A 39 0.52 -5.97 13.67
C TRP A 39 0.10 -5.36 12.33
N SER A 40 -0.27 -6.23 11.39
CA SER A 40 -0.85 -5.83 10.10
C SER A 40 -2.37 -6.04 10.11
N PRO A 41 -3.19 -5.05 9.73
CA PRO A 41 -4.61 -5.22 9.48
C PRO A 41 -4.91 -5.96 8.18
N PHE A 42 -3.90 -6.11 7.31
CA PHE A 42 -4.05 -6.80 6.04
C PHE A 42 -3.79 -8.29 6.22
N SER A 43 -4.80 -9.10 5.91
CA SER A 43 -4.65 -10.55 5.82
C SER A 43 -3.87 -10.95 4.55
N PRO A 44 -3.24 -12.14 4.52
CA PRO A 44 -2.64 -12.65 3.30
C PRO A 44 -3.67 -12.71 2.16
N GLY A 45 -3.31 -12.19 0.98
CA GLY A 45 -4.20 -12.07 -0.18
C GLY A 45 -5.28 -10.98 -0.07
N PHE A 46 -5.16 -10.05 0.88
CA PHE A 46 -6.13 -8.98 1.13
C PHE A 46 -6.58 -8.23 -0.14
N THR A 47 -5.66 -7.93 -1.07
CA THR A 47 -5.99 -7.19 -2.30
C THR A 47 -6.41 -8.08 -3.48
N ALA A 48 -6.44 -9.41 -3.32
CA ALA A 48 -6.82 -10.33 -4.38
C ALA A 48 -8.22 -10.03 -4.97
N PRO A 49 -9.26 -9.71 -4.17
CA PRO A 49 -10.59 -9.41 -4.72
C PRO A 49 -10.68 -8.06 -5.44
N MET A 50 -9.71 -7.15 -5.22
CA MET A 50 -9.75 -5.79 -5.77
C MET A 50 -9.27 -5.75 -7.22
N ASN A 51 -8.45 -6.72 -7.64
CA ASN A 51 -7.91 -6.86 -9.00
C ASN A 51 -7.26 -5.56 -9.55
N ARG A 52 -6.54 -4.83 -8.70
CA ARG A 52 -5.78 -3.62 -9.07
C ARG A 52 -4.29 -3.79 -8.78
N PRO A 53 -3.40 -3.13 -9.55
CA PRO A 53 -1.99 -3.04 -9.19
C PRO A 53 -1.85 -2.50 -7.77
N THR A 54 -1.11 -3.22 -6.93
CA THR A 54 -0.94 -2.88 -5.52
C THR A 54 0.52 -2.62 -5.21
N ILE A 55 0.79 -1.49 -4.57
CA ILE A 55 2.09 -1.16 -3.97
C ILE A 55 1.99 -1.17 -2.44
N GLY A 56 3.12 -1.39 -1.78
CA GLY A 56 3.27 -1.30 -0.34
C GLY A 56 4.12 -0.08 0.02
N LEU A 57 3.74 0.60 1.09
CA LEU A 57 4.46 1.74 1.66
C LEU A 57 4.76 1.45 3.12
N VAL A 58 6.03 1.27 3.42
CA VAL A 58 6.54 1.30 4.79
C VAL A 58 6.91 2.75 5.10
N THR A 59 6.22 3.34 6.07
CA THR A 59 6.38 4.74 6.47
C THR A 59 7.14 4.86 7.78
N LYS A 60 7.73 6.04 8.04
CA LYS A 60 8.49 6.33 9.28
C LYS A 60 9.63 5.33 9.52
N ALA A 61 10.34 4.94 8.46
CA ALA A 61 11.43 3.98 8.53
C ALA A 61 12.56 4.38 9.49
N ASP A 62 12.66 5.68 9.81
CA ASP A 62 13.57 6.22 10.82
C ASP A 62 13.29 5.76 12.26
N LEU A 63 12.09 5.22 12.54
CA LEU A 63 11.68 4.79 13.89
C LEU A 63 11.89 3.30 14.17
N ALA A 64 12.34 2.50 13.19
CA ALA A 64 12.36 1.05 13.32
C ALA A 64 13.69 0.45 12.85
N GLU A 65 14.10 -0.61 13.55
CA GLU A 65 15.26 -1.40 13.18
C GLU A 65 15.04 -2.17 11.85
N PRO A 66 16.11 -2.48 11.09
CA PRO A 66 16.00 -3.15 9.79
C PRO A 66 15.24 -4.48 9.82
N GLN A 67 15.34 -5.25 10.91
CA GLN A 67 14.62 -6.53 11.06
C GLN A 67 13.11 -6.30 11.15
N ARG A 68 12.71 -5.22 11.84
CA ARG A 68 11.30 -4.85 11.98
C ARG A 68 10.74 -4.34 10.65
N ILE A 69 11.49 -3.51 9.93
CA ILE A 69 11.13 -3.09 8.57
C ILE A 69 10.93 -4.31 7.66
N SER A 70 11.84 -5.29 7.72
CA SER A 70 11.75 -6.52 6.91
C SER A 70 10.47 -7.31 7.17
N LEU A 71 10.02 -7.38 8.43
CA LEU A 71 8.75 -8.02 8.80
C LEU A 71 7.55 -7.28 8.22
N VAL A 72 7.53 -5.94 8.28
CA VAL A 72 6.45 -5.13 7.69
C VAL A 72 6.41 -5.28 6.16
N VAL A 73 7.57 -5.32 5.51
CA VAL A 73 7.69 -5.61 4.07
C VAL A 73 7.07 -6.99 3.75
N GLU A 74 7.33 -8.00 4.57
CA GLU A 74 6.74 -9.33 4.37
C GLU A 74 5.21 -9.31 4.52
N TRP A 75 4.66 -8.62 5.53
CA TRP A 75 3.22 -8.47 5.68
C TRP A 75 2.56 -7.80 4.48
N LEU A 76 3.16 -6.71 3.97
CA LEU A 76 2.66 -6.03 2.78
C LEU A 76 2.73 -6.93 1.53
N THR A 77 3.81 -7.69 1.40
CA THR A 77 3.99 -8.66 0.30
C THR A 77 2.90 -9.73 0.34
N GLN A 78 2.68 -10.33 1.52
CA GLN A 78 1.65 -11.35 1.72
C GLN A 78 0.25 -10.79 1.48
N ALA A 79 -0.02 -9.53 1.83
CA ALA A 79 -1.29 -8.87 1.56
C ALA A 79 -1.57 -8.64 0.06
N GLY A 80 -0.55 -8.73 -0.79
CA GLY A 80 -0.65 -8.63 -2.25
C GLY A 80 0.08 -7.43 -2.87
N ALA A 81 0.90 -6.69 -2.10
CA ALA A 81 1.76 -5.65 -2.65
C ALA A 81 2.87 -6.28 -3.52
N ARG A 82 3.02 -5.78 -4.75
CA ARG A 82 4.03 -6.29 -5.70
C ARG A 82 5.33 -5.50 -5.69
N GLN A 83 5.26 -4.23 -5.32
CA GLN A 83 6.40 -3.34 -5.18
C GLN A 83 6.26 -2.60 -3.86
N ILE A 84 7.33 -2.56 -3.08
CA ILE A 84 7.32 -1.98 -1.74
C ILE A 84 8.34 -0.85 -1.68
N PHE A 85 7.91 0.29 -1.15
CA PHE A 85 8.72 1.46 -0.91
C PHE A 85 8.90 1.66 0.59
N ILE A 86 10.15 1.82 1.01
CA ILE A 86 10.50 2.14 2.39
C ILE A 86 10.79 3.63 2.44
N THR A 87 10.06 4.36 3.26
CA THR A 87 10.05 5.81 3.27
C THR A 87 10.21 6.39 4.67
N SER A 88 10.86 7.53 4.75
CA SER A 88 10.90 8.38 5.94
C SER A 88 10.68 9.82 5.51
N ALA A 89 9.60 10.43 5.99
CA ALA A 89 9.35 11.85 5.77
C ALA A 89 10.34 12.72 6.56
N LEU A 90 10.81 12.24 7.71
CA LEU A 90 11.81 12.95 8.52
C LEU A 90 13.15 13.05 7.80
N ASN A 91 13.60 11.93 7.20
CA ASN A 91 14.88 11.87 6.48
C ASN A 91 14.74 12.20 4.99
N ASN A 92 13.53 12.54 4.53
CA ASN A 92 13.18 12.75 3.13
C ASN A 92 13.67 11.61 2.20
N SER A 93 13.53 10.36 2.65
CA SER A 93 14.04 9.18 1.94
C SER A 93 12.91 8.36 1.33
N GLY A 94 13.16 7.80 0.14
CA GLY A 94 12.24 6.92 -0.56
C GLY A 94 11.02 7.61 -1.20
N LEU A 95 10.78 8.89 -0.90
CA LEU A 95 9.64 9.65 -1.43
C LEU A 95 9.75 9.91 -2.94
N ASP A 96 10.94 10.23 -3.44
CA ASP A 96 11.16 10.44 -4.88
C ASP A 96 10.82 9.18 -5.69
N ALA A 97 11.24 8.01 -5.21
CA ALA A 97 10.94 6.74 -5.88
C ALA A 97 9.42 6.45 -5.93
N VAL A 98 8.67 6.86 -4.91
CA VAL A 98 7.21 6.76 -4.89
C VAL A 98 6.60 7.73 -5.91
N LEU A 99 7.06 8.97 -5.93
CA LEU A 99 6.59 9.98 -6.88
C LEU A 99 6.88 9.58 -8.33
N ASP A 100 8.09 9.10 -8.61
CA ASP A 100 8.50 8.61 -9.93
C ASP A 100 7.62 7.43 -10.36
N PHE A 101 7.34 6.49 -9.45
CA PHE A 101 6.43 5.38 -9.73
C PHE A 101 5.02 5.88 -10.08
N LEU A 102 4.48 6.83 -9.31
CA LEU A 102 3.14 7.36 -9.54
C LEU A 102 3.06 8.20 -10.83
N ASN A 103 4.12 8.94 -11.18
CA ASN A 103 4.18 9.79 -12.37
C ASN A 103 4.54 9.03 -13.65
N SER A 104 5.19 7.87 -13.55
CA SER A 104 5.54 7.02 -14.70
C SER A 104 4.33 6.32 -15.34
N LYS A 105 3.14 6.44 -14.76
CA LYS A 105 1.89 5.99 -15.37
C LYS A 105 1.41 6.94 -16.47
N GLU A 106 1.95 6.77 -17.68
CA GLU A 106 1.13 6.87 -18.91
C GLU A 106 0.19 5.64 -18.99
N PRO A 107 -0.99 5.75 -19.64
CA PRO A 107 -2.06 4.78 -19.47
C PRO A 107 -1.65 3.41 -20.03
N LEU A 108 -1.95 2.36 -19.26
CA LEU A 108 -1.94 0.95 -19.69
C LEU A 108 -3.07 0.67 -20.69
N CYS A 109 -3.14 1.46 -21.77
CA CYS A 109 -4.02 1.28 -22.91
C CYS A 109 -3.27 1.57 -24.20
N LEU A 110 -2.43 0.62 -24.64
CA LEU A 110 -2.40 0.20 -26.04
C LEU A 110 -1.54 -1.07 -26.21
N THR A 111 -2.18 -2.23 -26.30
CA THR A 111 -1.84 -3.22 -27.33
C THR A 111 -2.91 -4.31 -27.46
N LYS A 112 -3.72 -4.13 -28.52
CA LYS A 112 -4.49 -5.10 -29.33
C LYS A 112 -5.40 -6.12 -28.65
#